data_AF-A0A2J4YIV8-F1
#
_entry.id   AF-A0A2J4YIV8-F1
#
_cell.length_a   1.000
_cell.length_b   1.000
_cell.length_c   1.000
_cell.angle_alpha   90.00
_cell.angle_beta   90.00
_cell.angle_gamma   90.00
#
_symmetry.space_group_name_H-M   'P 1'
#
loop_
_entity.id
_entity.type
_entity.pdbx_description
1 polymer ?
#
loop_
_entity_poly.entity_id
_entity_poly.type
_entity_poly.pdbx_seq_one_letter_code
_entity_poly.pdbx_strand_id
1 'polypeptide(L)'
;PGLTHHYAGLSFGNEASTKHRYRVSNPQLAAKQGLKKMKALADAGYPQALIPPQERPNIPLLRQIGFSGSDEQVLEKAARQAPELLSAVSSASSMWVANAATVSPSADSLDGRVHLTVANLNDKFHRASEAPSTEALLRAIFPDEQRFAVHGALPQVSLFGDEGAANHNRLGGDYGAPGVQLFIYGRQQGGEDNPLRYPARQTLEASQAVARLNQVNPRQVIFARQNPAVIDKGVFHNDVIAVSNQQVLFCHEQAFVDQPQLLQQLAQQVSGFTPLVVPASQVSVEEAVATYLFNSQLLSKEEGGMRLILPLEAQEHPGVWRYLNRLVEGDNPIDELQVYDLRESMANGGGPACLRLRVVLTEDERQAVNPAVIMNDTLFATLNDWVDRYYRDRLTQVDLADPQLLREGREALDRLTQILRLGSVYPFQQ
;
A
#
# COMPACT_ATOMS: atom_id res chain seq x y z
N PRO A 1 6.76 2.84 9.17
CA PRO A 1 6.48 1.51 9.78
C PRO A 1 6.20 1.64 11.27
N GLY A 2 5.36 0.77 11.85
CA GLY A 2 5.03 0.80 13.29
C GLY A 2 6.08 0.11 14.18
N LEU A 3 6.04 0.40 15.48
CA LEU A 3 7.00 -0.11 16.48
C LEU A 3 6.96 -1.63 16.64
N THR A 4 5.82 -2.24 16.34
CA THR A 4 5.59 -3.69 16.45
C THR A 4 5.85 -4.43 15.14
N HIS A 5 6.60 -3.84 14.20
CA HIS A 5 7.00 -4.52 12.96
C HIS A 5 7.66 -5.86 13.29
N HIS A 6 7.14 -6.96 12.73
CA HIS A 6 7.66 -8.31 12.95
C HIS A 6 7.24 -9.26 11.81
N TYR A 7 7.91 -10.42 11.74
CA TYR A 7 7.65 -11.43 10.71
C TYR A 7 6.84 -12.61 11.25
N ALA A 8 5.56 -12.64 10.92
CA ALA A 8 4.62 -13.62 11.46
C ALA A 8 4.03 -14.61 10.44
N GLY A 9 4.24 -14.41 9.13
CA GLY A 9 3.71 -15.32 8.12
C GLY A 9 2.19 -15.32 8.01
N LEU A 10 1.53 -14.21 8.32
CA LEU A 10 0.06 -14.13 8.44
C LEU A 10 -0.68 -14.08 7.09
N SER A 11 0.03 -13.87 5.99
CA SER A 11 -0.56 -13.63 4.67
C SER A 11 -0.34 -14.81 3.72
N PHE A 12 -1.18 -15.84 3.80
CA PHE A 12 -1.18 -16.91 2.79
C PHE A 12 -1.44 -16.34 1.38
N GLY A 13 -0.61 -16.72 0.41
CA GLY A 13 -0.53 -16.13 -0.93
C GLY A 13 0.53 -15.02 -1.08
N ASN A 14 1.09 -14.52 0.02
CA ASN A 14 2.30 -13.70 0.01
C ASN A 14 3.50 -14.59 0.41
N GLU A 15 4.30 -14.95 -0.58
CA GLU A 15 5.41 -15.90 -0.39
C GLU A 15 6.52 -15.32 0.49
N ALA A 16 6.78 -14.01 0.42
CA ALA A 16 7.77 -13.34 1.26
C ALA A 16 7.37 -13.42 2.74
N SER A 17 6.14 -13.05 3.09
CA SER A 17 5.59 -13.18 4.45
C SER A 17 5.75 -14.61 4.98
N THR A 18 5.43 -15.62 4.17
CA THR A 18 5.52 -17.04 4.57
C THR A 18 6.98 -17.48 4.78
N LYS A 19 7.89 -17.12 3.87
CA LYS A 19 9.31 -17.50 3.88
C LYS A 19 10.08 -16.90 5.06
N HIS A 20 9.71 -15.70 5.52
CA HIS A 20 10.42 -14.98 6.58
C HIS A 20 9.79 -15.13 7.96
N ARG A 21 8.74 -15.96 8.10
CA ARG A 21 8.07 -16.24 9.38
C ARG A 21 9.09 -16.55 10.49
N TYR A 22 8.89 -15.93 11.66
CA TYR A 22 9.71 -16.08 12.87
C TYR A 22 11.14 -15.53 12.79
N ARG A 23 11.54 -14.87 11.70
CA ARG A 23 12.79 -14.13 11.70
C ARG A 23 12.72 -12.99 12.72
N VAL A 24 13.89 -12.64 13.24
CA VAL A 24 14.06 -11.42 14.04
C VAL A 24 13.90 -10.22 13.11
N SER A 25 13.11 -9.26 13.53
CA SER A 25 12.89 -7.99 12.82
C SER A 25 13.62 -6.85 13.49
N ASN A 26 13.82 -5.76 12.76
CA ASN A 26 14.38 -4.51 13.28
C ASN A 26 13.40 -3.36 13.00
N PRO A 27 12.44 -3.08 13.90
CA PRO A 27 11.47 -2.01 13.75
C PRO A 27 12.11 -0.64 13.49
N GLN A 28 13.19 -0.31 14.21
CA GLN A 28 13.90 0.96 14.05
C GLN A 28 14.45 1.11 12.63
N LEU A 29 15.13 0.08 12.12
CA LEU A 29 15.66 0.05 10.76
C LEU A 29 14.54 0.13 9.72
N ALA A 30 13.44 -0.61 9.92
CA ALA A 30 12.29 -0.58 9.02
C ALA A 30 11.72 0.84 8.89
N ALA A 31 11.57 1.54 10.02
CA ALA A 31 11.12 2.93 10.04
C ALA A 31 12.12 3.85 9.31
N LYS A 32 13.42 3.75 9.60
CA LYS A 32 14.47 4.58 8.97
C LYS A 32 14.62 4.33 7.48
N GLN A 33 14.49 3.08 7.01
CA GLN A 33 14.49 2.75 5.57
C GLN A 33 13.34 3.46 4.85
N GLY A 34 12.13 3.40 5.41
CA GLY A 34 10.96 4.09 4.87
C GLY A 34 11.12 5.62 4.85
N LEU A 35 11.57 6.21 5.97
CA LEU A 35 11.79 7.65 6.09
C LEU A 35 12.88 8.13 5.10
N LYS A 36 13.96 7.37 4.93
CA LYS A 36 15.02 7.69 3.97
C LYS A 36 14.49 7.74 2.54
N LYS A 37 13.67 6.75 2.13
CA LYS A 37 13.01 6.77 0.81
C LYS A 37 12.13 8.00 0.66
N MET A 38 11.28 8.29 1.63
CA MET A 38 10.38 9.44 1.61
C MET A 38 11.17 10.75 1.44
N LYS A 39 12.21 10.95 2.25
CA LYS A 39 13.02 12.17 2.21
C LYS A 39 13.79 12.32 0.90
N ALA A 40 14.38 11.24 0.40
CA ALA A 40 15.12 11.28 -0.86
C ALA A 40 14.21 11.60 -2.07
N LEU A 41 12.96 11.14 -2.07
CA LEU A 41 11.98 11.55 -3.09
C LEU A 41 11.52 13.00 -2.91
N ALA A 42 11.30 13.45 -1.67
CA ALA A 42 10.99 14.85 -1.38
C ALA A 42 12.11 15.80 -1.86
N ASP A 43 13.36 15.45 -1.60
CA ASP A 43 14.55 16.22 -2.00
C ASP A 43 14.75 16.24 -3.51
N ALA A 44 14.27 15.21 -4.21
CA ALA A 44 14.24 15.14 -5.66
C ALA A 44 13.03 15.87 -6.27
N GLY A 45 12.24 16.61 -5.48
CA GLY A 45 11.12 17.43 -5.95
C GLY A 45 9.77 16.71 -6.00
N TYR A 46 9.69 15.43 -5.63
CA TYR A 46 8.42 14.70 -5.62
C TYR A 46 7.64 15.01 -4.34
N PRO A 47 6.39 15.48 -4.43
CA PRO A 47 5.60 15.75 -3.24
C PRO A 47 5.40 14.48 -2.40
N GLN A 48 5.78 14.56 -1.13
CA GLN A 48 5.76 13.43 -0.21
C GLN A 48 5.08 13.81 1.11
N ALA A 49 4.23 12.91 1.61
CA ALA A 49 3.56 13.05 2.90
C ALA A 49 3.62 11.73 3.69
N LEU A 50 3.36 11.80 5.00
CA LEU A 50 3.34 10.66 5.93
C LEU A 50 1.90 10.26 6.30
N ILE A 51 1.65 8.96 6.39
CA ILE A 51 0.52 8.40 7.15
C ILE A 51 1.13 7.66 8.36
N PRO A 52 0.72 7.96 9.61
CA PRO A 52 1.32 7.36 10.79
C PRO A 52 0.92 5.88 10.97
N PRO A 53 1.70 5.09 11.74
CA PRO A 53 1.30 3.73 12.11
C PRO A 53 0.06 3.71 13.00
N GLN A 54 -0.53 2.53 13.20
CA GLN A 54 -1.71 2.35 14.05
C GLN A 54 -1.36 1.83 15.46
N GLU A 55 -2.34 1.91 16.38
CA GLU A 55 -2.25 1.33 17.72
C GLU A 55 -1.98 -0.18 17.68
N ARG A 56 -0.83 -0.61 18.20
CA ARG A 56 -0.42 -2.01 18.29
C ARG A 56 0.35 -2.26 19.61
N PRO A 57 0.14 -3.38 20.31
CA PRO A 57 -0.92 -4.38 20.12
C PRO A 57 -2.34 -3.78 20.22
N ASN A 58 -3.26 -4.20 19.35
CA ASN A 58 -4.65 -3.73 19.36
C ASN A 58 -5.47 -4.48 20.45
N ILE A 59 -5.38 -3.97 21.68
CA ILE A 59 -6.07 -4.52 22.86
C ILE A 59 -7.61 -4.51 22.70
N PRO A 60 -8.25 -3.46 22.17
CA PRO A 60 -9.70 -3.48 21.93
C PRO A 60 -10.16 -4.67 21.09
N LEU A 61 -9.41 -5.04 20.05
CA LEU A 61 -9.72 -6.22 19.22
C LEU A 61 -9.60 -7.54 20.00
N LEU A 62 -8.60 -7.68 20.88
CA LEU A 62 -8.51 -8.84 21.78
C LEU A 62 -9.72 -8.93 22.72
N ARG A 63 -10.25 -7.79 23.19
CA ARG A 63 -11.47 -7.77 24.01
C ARG A 63 -12.68 -8.25 23.24
N GLN A 64 -12.81 -7.85 21.98
CA GLN A 64 -13.91 -8.25 21.11
C GLN A 64 -13.97 -9.77 20.90
N ILE A 65 -12.83 -10.45 20.95
CA ILE A 65 -12.73 -11.91 20.82
C ILE A 65 -12.68 -12.66 22.17
N GLY A 66 -13.02 -12.00 23.28
CA GLY A 66 -13.32 -12.65 24.55
C GLY A 66 -12.24 -12.53 25.64
N PHE A 67 -11.11 -11.84 25.40
CA PHE A 67 -10.14 -11.58 26.45
C PHE A 67 -10.58 -10.40 27.35
N SER A 68 -10.56 -10.58 28.67
CA SER A 68 -11.02 -9.57 29.64
C SER A 68 -9.98 -9.23 30.71
N GLY A 69 -10.15 -8.11 31.40
CA GLY A 69 -9.23 -7.61 32.45
C GLY A 69 -8.66 -6.22 32.13
N SER A 70 -7.61 -5.79 32.81
CA SER A 70 -6.81 -4.63 32.40
C SER A 70 -6.09 -4.91 31.07
N ASP A 71 -5.55 -3.88 30.42
CA ASP A 71 -4.84 -4.04 29.14
C ASP A 71 -3.68 -5.05 29.25
N GLU A 72 -2.91 -4.98 30.34
CA GLU A 72 -1.81 -5.93 30.62
C GLU A 72 -2.31 -7.36 30.90
N GLN A 73 -3.45 -7.51 31.57
CA GLN A 73 -4.07 -8.83 31.78
C GLN A 73 -4.61 -9.43 30.48
N VAL A 74 -5.18 -8.61 29.61
CA VAL A 74 -5.62 -9.03 28.27
C VAL A 74 -4.42 -9.48 27.44
N LEU A 75 -3.33 -8.70 27.47
CA LEU A 75 -2.07 -9.03 26.81
C LEU A 75 -1.49 -10.36 27.31
N GLU A 76 -1.38 -10.54 28.63
CA GLU A 76 -0.86 -11.76 29.25
C GLU A 76 -1.72 -12.99 28.89
N LYS A 77 -3.06 -12.85 28.94
CA LYS A 77 -3.97 -13.94 28.58
C LYS A 77 -3.84 -14.32 27.10
N ALA A 78 -3.82 -13.33 26.20
CA ALA A 78 -3.65 -13.57 24.77
C ALA A 78 -2.29 -14.25 24.48
N ALA A 79 -1.20 -13.78 25.11
CA ALA A 79 0.12 -14.37 24.96
C ALA A 79 0.16 -15.85 25.38
N ARG A 80 -0.50 -16.21 26.50
CA ARG A 80 -0.52 -17.60 27.00
C ARG A 80 -1.47 -18.52 26.27
N GLN A 81 -2.65 -18.01 25.91
CA GLN A 81 -3.76 -18.85 25.42
C GLN A 81 -3.83 -18.88 23.90
N ALA A 82 -3.47 -17.79 23.23
CA ALA A 82 -3.58 -17.65 21.78
C ALA A 82 -2.50 -16.68 21.20
N PRO A 83 -1.19 -17.03 21.30
CA PRO A 83 -0.10 -16.15 20.86
C PRO A 83 -0.17 -15.75 19.38
N GLU A 84 -0.76 -16.59 18.53
CA GLU A 84 -0.98 -16.27 17.11
C GLU A 84 -1.97 -15.11 16.92
N LEU A 85 -2.98 -15.00 17.79
CA LEU A 85 -3.90 -13.85 17.79
C LEU A 85 -3.20 -12.59 18.29
N LEU A 86 -2.33 -12.71 19.29
CA LEU A 86 -1.48 -11.60 19.73
C LEU A 86 -0.61 -11.07 18.60
N SER A 87 0.00 -11.96 17.81
CA SER A 87 0.75 -11.57 16.62
C SER A 87 -0.12 -10.86 15.58
N ALA A 88 -1.31 -11.40 15.28
CA ALA A 88 -2.25 -10.78 14.35
C ALA A 88 -2.66 -9.35 14.75
N VAL A 89 -3.02 -9.13 16.02
CA VAL A 89 -3.40 -7.79 16.51
C VAL A 89 -2.21 -6.86 16.73
N SER A 90 -0.98 -7.34 16.55
CA SER A 90 0.26 -6.57 16.71
C SER A 90 0.97 -6.31 15.39
N SER A 91 0.42 -6.72 14.25
CA SER A 91 1.06 -6.53 12.94
C SER A 91 1.19 -5.05 12.58
N ALA A 92 2.35 -4.64 12.08
CA ALA A 92 2.61 -3.29 11.54
C ALA A 92 2.12 -3.12 10.09
N SER A 93 1.19 -3.97 9.62
CA SER A 93 0.74 -4.05 8.23
C SER A 93 0.13 -2.77 7.66
N SER A 94 -0.37 -1.87 8.52
CA SER A 94 -0.84 -0.54 8.13
C SER A 94 0.24 0.34 7.49
N MET A 95 1.52 -0.05 7.55
CA MET A 95 2.59 0.61 6.80
C MET A 95 2.43 0.49 5.28
N TRP A 96 1.72 -0.53 4.78
CA TRP A 96 1.46 -0.71 3.35
C TRP A 96 0.22 0.07 2.93
N VAL A 97 0.39 1.39 2.87
CA VAL A 97 -0.68 2.36 2.60
C VAL A 97 -1.19 2.35 1.15
N ALA A 98 -0.54 1.62 0.24
CA ALA A 98 -1.16 1.28 -1.04
C ALA A 98 -2.51 0.56 -0.87
N ASN A 99 -2.72 -0.11 0.26
CA ASN A 99 -3.98 -0.75 0.59
C ASN A 99 -4.85 0.06 1.56
N ALA A 100 -4.48 1.30 1.93
CA ALA A 100 -5.25 2.06 2.90
C ALA A 100 -6.63 2.46 2.34
N ALA A 101 -6.67 2.90 1.09
CA ALA A 101 -7.85 3.39 0.41
C ALA A 101 -7.68 3.32 -1.12
N THR A 102 -8.78 3.49 -1.84
CA THR A 102 -8.77 3.83 -3.27
C THR A 102 -9.08 5.31 -3.45
N VAL A 103 -8.28 5.99 -4.27
CA VAL A 103 -8.36 7.45 -4.46
C VAL A 103 -8.94 7.76 -5.84
N SER A 104 -9.89 8.69 -5.91
CA SER A 104 -10.30 9.35 -7.14
C SER A 104 -9.95 10.83 -7.07
N PRO A 105 -9.07 11.33 -7.95
CA PRO A 105 -8.79 12.77 -8.06
C PRO A 105 -10.06 13.55 -8.40
N SER A 106 -10.09 14.83 -8.04
CA SER A 106 -11.20 15.74 -8.33
C SER A 106 -11.54 15.79 -9.82
N ALA A 107 -10.52 15.76 -10.68
CA ALA A 107 -10.66 15.74 -12.14
C ALA A 107 -11.44 14.54 -12.72
N ASP A 108 -11.62 13.46 -11.94
CA ASP A 108 -12.34 12.25 -12.37
C ASP A 108 -13.70 12.09 -11.69
N SER A 109 -13.94 12.86 -10.63
CA SER A 109 -15.14 12.77 -9.79
C SER A 109 -16.30 13.61 -10.35
N LEU A 110 -17.53 13.15 -10.14
CA LEU A 110 -18.73 13.86 -10.62
C LEU A 110 -18.99 15.19 -9.90
N ASP A 111 -18.56 15.34 -8.65
CA ASP A 111 -18.76 16.56 -7.85
C ASP A 111 -17.50 17.43 -7.74
N GLY A 112 -16.41 17.06 -8.42
CA GLY A 112 -15.16 17.81 -8.43
C GLY A 112 -14.36 17.74 -7.13
N ARG A 113 -14.63 16.78 -6.23
CA ARG A 113 -13.86 16.58 -5.00
C ARG A 113 -12.90 15.39 -5.09
N VAL A 114 -11.84 15.43 -4.30
CA VAL A 114 -10.96 14.27 -4.14
C VAL A 114 -11.64 13.26 -3.22
N HIS A 115 -11.92 12.07 -3.75
CA HIS A 115 -12.56 11.01 -3.00
C HIS A 115 -11.57 9.95 -2.54
N LEU A 116 -11.73 9.47 -1.31
CA LEU A 116 -10.95 8.38 -0.73
C LEU A 116 -11.91 7.37 -0.08
N THR A 117 -12.01 6.16 -0.62
CA THR A 117 -12.76 5.06 0.02
C THR A 117 -11.80 4.13 0.73
N VAL A 118 -11.95 3.99 2.05
CA VAL A 118 -11.10 3.09 2.86
C VAL A 118 -11.29 1.64 2.40
N ALA A 119 -10.19 0.90 2.27
CA ALA A 119 -10.26 -0.51 1.92
C ALA A 119 -10.60 -1.36 3.15
N ASN A 120 -11.45 -2.37 3.00
CA ASN A 120 -11.85 -3.21 4.13
C ASN A 120 -10.81 -4.26 4.50
N LEU A 121 -9.94 -4.66 3.56
CA LEU A 121 -8.88 -5.65 3.76
C LEU A 121 -9.38 -6.97 4.34
N ASN A 122 -10.61 -7.34 3.95
CA ASN A 122 -11.38 -8.41 4.58
C ASN A 122 -10.68 -9.77 4.57
N ASP A 123 -9.89 -10.06 3.54
CA ASP A 123 -9.25 -11.37 3.34
C ASP A 123 -8.30 -11.75 4.48
N LYS A 124 -7.62 -10.77 5.10
CA LYS A 124 -6.62 -11.01 6.14
C LYS A 124 -7.05 -10.36 7.45
N PHE A 125 -7.37 -11.15 8.47
CA PHE A 125 -7.84 -10.66 9.78
C PHE A 125 -6.98 -9.53 10.38
N HIS A 126 -5.65 -9.70 10.41
CA HIS A 126 -4.73 -8.69 10.92
C HIS A 126 -4.83 -7.35 10.16
N ARG A 127 -5.17 -7.41 8.87
CA ARG A 127 -5.38 -6.24 8.02
C ARG A 127 -6.79 -5.68 8.05
N ALA A 128 -7.81 -6.54 8.16
CA ALA A 128 -9.19 -6.11 8.28
C ALA A 128 -9.41 -5.18 9.49
N SER A 129 -8.61 -5.38 10.55
CA SER A 129 -8.59 -4.52 11.74
C SER A 129 -8.08 -3.09 11.49
N GLU A 130 -7.46 -2.83 10.33
CA GLU A 130 -6.88 -1.52 10.00
C GLU A 130 -7.94 -0.47 9.69
N ALA A 131 -9.07 -0.86 9.08
CA ALA A 131 -10.00 0.05 8.42
C ALA A 131 -10.52 1.20 9.32
N PRO A 132 -10.99 0.97 10.57
CA PRO A 132 -11.52 2.06 11.40
C PRO A 132 -10.47 3.12 11.74
N SER A 133 -9.24 2.69 12.08
CA SER A 133 -8.14 3.62 12.36
C SER A 133 -7.65 4.32 11.10
N THR A 134 -7.62 3.63 9.95
CA THR A 134 -7.28 4.23 8.67
C THR A 134 -8.27 5.34 8.29
N GLU A 135 -9.58 5.13 8.49
CA GLU A 135 -10.58 6.17 8.24
C GLU A 135 -10.34 7.41 9.10
N ALA A 136 -10.15 7.24 10.41
CA ALA A 136 -9.86 8.34 11.33
C ALA A 136 -8.60 9.12 10.92
N LEU A 137 -7.54 8.41 10.53
CA LEU A 137 -6.29 9.02 10.05
C LEU A 137 -6.50 9.79 8.73
N LEU A 138 -7.22 9.22 7.77
CA LEU A 138 -7.48 9.91 6.50
C LEU A 138 -8.32 11.17 6.71
N ARG A 139 -9.33 11.14 7.59
CA ARG A 139 -10.10 12.35 7.94
C ARG A 139 -9.23 13.42 8.62
N ALA A 140 -8.27 13.03 9.45
CA ALA A 140 -7.35 13.97 10.10
C ALA A 140 -6.28 14.54 9.14
N ILE A 141 -5.92 13.81 8.08
CA ILE A 141 -4.95 14.24 7.05
C ILE A 141 -5.63 15.11 5.98
N PHE A 142 -6.87 14.79 5.62
CA PHE A 142 -7.68 15.46 4.61
C PHE A 142 -8.93 16.10 5.24
N PRO A 143 -8.76 17.13 6.12
CA PRO A 143 -9.84 17.62 6.97
C PRO A 143 -10.86 18.51 6.26
N ASP A 144 -10.52 19.08 5.10
CA ASP A 144 -11.38 20.01 4.38
C ASP A 144 -12.46 19.27 3.57
N GLU A 145 -13.65 19.13 4.14
CA GLU A 145 -14.78 18.39 3.53
C GLU A 145 -15.33 19.01 2.24
N GLN A 146 -14.97 20.28 1.94
CA GLN A 146 -15.33 20.92 0.67
C GLN A 146 -14.47 20.41 -0.48
N ARG A 147 -13.25 19.95 -0.18
CA ARG A 147 -12.27 19.44 -1.17
C ARG A 147 -12.14 17.92 -1.13
N PHE A 148 -12.34 17.32 0.05
CA PHE A 148 -12.11 15.91 0.30
C PHE A 148 -13.38 15.21 0.77
N ALA A 149 -13.63 14.01 0.23
CA ALA A 149 -14.68 13.13 0.70
C ALA A 149 -14.09 11.77 1.06
N VAL A 150 -13.92 11.54 2.37
CA VAL A 150 -13.46 10.26 2.92
C VAL A 150 -14.67 9.38 3.23
N HIS A 151 -14.72 8.21 2.62
CA HIS A 151 -15.76 7.20 2.79
C HIS A 151 -15.27 6.05 3.65
N GLY A 152 -16.14 5.56 4.54
CA GLY A 152 -15.88 4.36 5.31
C GLY A 152 -15.74 3.13 4.41
N ALA A 153 -15.15 2.07 4.98
CA ALA A 153 -14.88 0.85 4.23
C ALA A 153 -16.15 0.10 3.82
N LEU A 154 -16.06 -0.66 2.72
CA LEU A 154 -17.12 -1.57 2.31
C LEU A 154 -17.42 -2.63 3.40
N PRO A 155 -18.61 -3.24 3.39
CA PRO A 155 -18.97 -4.28 4.36
C PRO A 155 -17.90 -5.39 4.47
N GLN A 156 -17.60 -5.80 5.70
CA GLN A 156 -16.58 -6.81 6.02
C GLN A 156 -17.03 -8.25 5.69
N VAL A 157 -17.25 -8.51 4.41
CA VAL A 157 -17.63 -9.82 3.88
C VAL A 157 -16.83 -10.14 2.63
N SER A 158 -16.61 -11.43 2.36
CA SER A 158 -15.80 -11.87 1.23
C SER A 158 -16.36 -11.44 -0.13
N LEU A 159 -17.67 -11.22 -0.26
CA LEU A 159 -18.27 -10.68 -1.50
C LEU A 159 -17.74 -9.29 -1.85
N PHE A 160 -17.40 -8.49 -0.85
CA PHE A 160 -16.88 -7.13 -1.01
C PHE A 160 -15.40 -7.03 -0.61
N GLY A 161 -14.61 -8.07 -0.84
CA GLY A 161 -13.17 -8.03 -0.57
C GLY A 161 -12.48 -6.91 -1.37
N ASP A 162 -11.90 -5.94 -0.65
CA ASP A 162 -11.28 -4.75 -1.20
C ASP A 162 -9.89 -4.51 -0.59
N GLU A 163 -8.87 -4.42 -1.44
CA GLU A 163 -7.48 -4.18 -1.08
C GLU A 163 -6.96 -2.80 -1.57
N GLY A 164 -7.87 -1.91 -1.97
CA GLY A 164 -7.56 -0.49 -2.19
C GLY A 164 -6.69 -0.22 -3.41
N ALA A 165 -5.88 0.84 -3.33
CA ALA A 165 -5.09 1.34 -4.45
C ALA A 165 -4.01 0.37 -5.00
N ALA A 166 -3.66 -0.71 -4.28
CA ALA A 166 -2.79 -1.76 -4.80
C ALA A 166 -3.39 -2.49 -6.02
N ASN A 167 -4.72 -2.44 -6.18
CA ASN A 167 -5.47 -2.94 -7.33
C ASN A 167 -6.04 -1.84 -8.23
N HIS A 168 -5.58 -0.60 -8.04
CA HIS A 168 -6.04 0.56 -8.79
C HIS A 168 -4.93 1.17 -9.65
N ASN A 169 -5.34 1.63 -10.82
CA ASN A 169 -4.49 2.27 -11.80
C ASN A 169 -5.18 3.53 -12.31
N ARG A 170 -4.39 4.53 -12.70
CA ARG A 170 -4.90 5.74 -13.34
C ARG A 170 -3.98 6.09 -14.51
N LEU A 171 -4.56 6.17 -15.70
CA LEU A 171 -3.86 6.42 -16.95
C LEU A 171 -4.42 7.69 -17.62
N GLY A 172 -3.57 8.47 -18.27
CA GLY A 172 -3.96 9.75 -18.88
C GLY A 172 -2.76 10.59 -19.30
N GLY A 173 -2.99 11.86 -19.60
CA GLY A 173 -1.92 12.84 -19.82
C GLY A 173 -1.42 13.41 -18.48
N ASP A 174 -1.45 14.74 -18.37
CA ASP A 174 -1.14 15.43 -17.12
C ASP A 174 -2.04 14.98 -15.97
N TYR A 175 -1.48 14.91 -14.76
CA TYR A 175 -2.21 14.38 -13.61
C TYR A 175 -3.51 15.13 -13.33
N GLY A 176 -3.52 16.46 -13.52
CA GLY A 176 -4.70 17.31 -13.31
C GLY A 176 -5.78 17.21 -14.39
N ALA A 177 -5.51 16.57 -15.52
CA ALA A 177 -6.53 16.31 -16.54
C ALA A 177 -7.38 15.08 -16.17
N PRO A 178 -8.62 14.97 -16.68
CA PRO A 178 -9.43 13.77 -16.53
C PRO A 178 -8.70 12.52 -17.03
N GLY A 179 -8.62 11.48 -16.20
CA GLY A 179 -7.91 10.23 -16.48
C GLY A 179 -8.84 9.02 -16.58
N VAL A 180 -8.35 7.92 -17.16
CA VAL A 180 -9.02 6.62 -17.14
C VAL A 180 -8.54 5.84 -15.92
N GLN A 181 -9.48 5.47 -15.04
CA GLN A 181 -9.23 4.63 -13.88
C GLN A 181 -9.46 3.15 -14.24
N LEU A 182 -8.44 2.34 -14.01
CA LEU A 182 -8.44 0.90 -14.25
C LEU A 182 -8.42 0.16 -12.92
N PHE A 183 -9.51 -0.55 -12.63
CA PHE A 183 -9.68 -1.37 -11.44
C PHE A 183 -9.41 -2.83 -11.78
N ILE A 184 -8.45 -3.43 -11.08
CA ILE A 184 -8.07 -4.83 -11.28
C ILE A 184 -8.73 -5.68 -10.21
N TYR A 185 -9.30 -6.83 -10.57
CA TYR A 185 -9.91 -7.76 -9.62
C TYR A 185 -9.47 -9.20 -9.88
N GLY A 186 -9.49 -10.04 -8.84
CA GLY A 186 -9.10 -11.46 -8.97
C GLY A 186 -10.28 -12.40 -9.18
N ARG A 187 -11.46 -12.05 -8.66
CA ARG A 187 -12.68 -12.87 -8.74
C ARG A 187 -13.95 -12.04 -8.78
N GLN A 188 -15.05 -12.66 -9.18
CA GLN A 188 -16.40 -12.09 -9.20
C GLN A 188 -17.42 -13.17 -8.82
N GLN A 189 -18.61 -12.77 -8.38
CA GLN A 189 -19.68 -13.69 -8.05
C GLN A 189 -20.11 -14.50 -9.28
N GLY A 190 -20.21 -15.83 -9.13
CA GLY A 190 -20.56 -16.73 -10.23
C GLY A 190 -19.48 -16.86 -11.32
N GLY A 191 -18.29 -16.27 -11.12
CA GLY A 191 -17.18 -16.38 -12.06
C GLY A 191 -16.52 -17.75 -12.04
N GLU A 192 -16.31 -18.32 -13.22
CA GLU A 192 -15.44 -19.48 -13.45
C GLU A 192 -13.96 -19.04 -13.45
N ASP A 193 -13.02 -19.98 -13.38
CA ASP A 193 -11.55 -19.73 -13.45
C ASP A 193 -10.95 -18.87 -12.32
N ASN A 194 -11.41 -19.05 -11.09
CA ASN A 194 -10.75 -18.45 -9.92
C ASN A 194 -9.36 -19.07 -9.69
N PRO A 195 -8.41 -18.34 -9.07
CA PRO A 195 -7.13 -18.94 -8.68
C PRO A 195 -7.37 -20.17 -7.78
N LEU A 196 -6.58 -21.21 -7.99
CA LEU A 196 -6.77 -22.54 -7.41
C LEU A 196 -5.99 -22.74 -6.11
N ARG A 197 -4.89 -22.00 -5.93
CA ARG A 197 -3.95 -22.16 -4.82
C ARG A 197 -4.00 -20.98 -3.86
N TYR A 198 -3.92 -19.76 -4.36
CA TYR A 198 -3.86 -18.55 -3.53
C TYR A 198 -5.14 -17.71 -3.68
N PRO A 199 -5.59 -17.03 -2.60
CA PRO A 199 -6.88 -16.35 -2.63
C PRO A 199 -6.85 -15.09 -3.52
N ALA A 200 -7.90 -14.93 -4.34
CA ALA A 200 -8.22 -13.65 -4.95
C ALA A 200 -8.88 -12.72 -3.91
N ARG A 201 -8.10 -11.75 -3.40
CA ARG A 201 -8.54 -10.84 -2.33
C ARG A 201 -9.53 -9.79 -2.82
N GLN A 202 -9.29 -9.24 -4.01
CA GLN A 202 -10.14 -8.22 -4.63
C GLN A 202 -11.29 -8.84 -5.42
N THR A 203 -12.50 -8.32 -5.20
CA THR A 203 -13.69 -8.68 -5.98
C THR A 203 -14.09 -7.60 -6.97
N LEU A 204 -14.72 -8.00 -8.09
CA LEU A 204 -15.31 -7.04 -9.03
C LEU A 204 -16.39 -6.20 -8.33
N GLU A 205 -17.20 -6.83 -7.47
CA GLU A 205 -18.29 -6.19 -6.74
C GLU A 205 -17.78 -5.07 -5.83
N ALA A 206 -16.64 -5.30 -5.15
CA ALA A 206 -15.95 -4.30 -4.37
C ALA A 206 -15.46 -3.15 -5.25
N SER A 207 -14.73 -3.46 -6.32
CA SER A 207 -14.19 -2.45 -7.24
C SER A 207 -15.30 -1.56 -7.83
N GLN A 208 -16.43 -2.14 -8.22
CA GLN A 208 -17.58 -1.37 -8.71
C GLN A 208 -18.24 -0.53 -7.62
N ALA A 209 -18.31 -1.02 -6.38
CA ALA A 209 -18.82 -0.26 -5.24
C ALA A 209 -17.93 0.94 -4.91
N VAL A 210 -16.61 0.75 -4.91
CA VAL A 210 -15.63 1.82 -4.74
C VAL A 210 -15.76 2.86 -5.86
N ALA A 211 -15.87 2.45 -7.12
CA ALA A 211 -16.06 3.39 -8.23
C ALA A 211 -17.31 4.27 -8.06
N ARG A 212 -18.41 3.70 -7.52
CA ARG A 212 -19.63 4.46 -7.18
C ARG A 212 -19.41 5.42 -6.00
N LEU A 213 -18.82 4.95 -4.89
CA LEU A 213 -18.55 5.76 -3.70
C LEU A 213 -17.64 6.95 -4.04
N ASN A 214 -16.58 6.69 -4.81
CA ASN A 214 -15.65 7.71 -5.27
C ASN A 214 -16.21 8.62 -6.38
N GLN A 215 -17.48 8.41 -6.78
CA GLN A 215 -18.15 9.18 -7.82
C GLN A 215 -17.34 9.27 -9.12
N VAL A 216 -16.65 8.20 -9.50
CA VAL A 216 -15.85 8.20 -10.72
C VAL A 216 -16.79 8.30 -11.92
N ASN A 217 -16.50 9.20 -12.86
CA ASN A 217 -17.26 9.31 -14.09
C ASN A 217 -17.32 7.95 -14.82
N PRO A 218 -18.52 7.41 -15.13
CA PRO A 218 -18.65 6.09 -15.75
C PRO A 218 -17.94 5.93 -17.10
N ARG A 219 -17.63 7.03 -17.81
CA ARG A 219 -16.85 7.01 -19.07
C ARG A 219 -15.34 6.90 -18.86
N GLN A 220 -14.89 7.01 -17.63
CA GLN A 220 -13.49 7.02 -17.21
C GLN A 220 -13.12 5.76 -16.41
N VAL A 221 -13.93 4.70 -16.46
CA VAL A 221 -13.72 3.49 -15.65
C VAL A 221 -13.60 2.26 -16.53
N ILE A 222 -12.57 1.46 -16.26
CA ILE A 222 -12.39 0.12 -16.82
C ILE A 222 -12.20 -0.86 -15.65
N PHE A 223 -12.85 -2.02 -15.74
CA PHE A 223 -12.61 -3.14 -14.84
C PHE A 223 -11.94 -4.26 -15.64
N ALA A 224 -10.83 -4.79 -15.13
CA ALA A 224 -10.14 -5.90 -15.76
C ALA A 224 -9.76 -6.97 -14.74
N ARG A 225 -9.76 -8.22 -15.18
CA ARG A 225 -9.44 -9.35 -14.32
C ARG A 225 -7.93 -9.63 -14.36
N GLN A 226 -7.33 -9.77 -13.19
CA GLN A 226 -6.00 -10.31 -13.03
C GLN A 226 -5.97 -11.75 -13.53
N ASN A 227 -4.90 -12.16 -14.22
CA ASN A 227 -4.72 -13.54 -14.62
C ASN A 227 -4.66 -14.45 -13.37
N PRO A 228 -5.57 -15.43 -13.20
CA PRO A 228 -5.60 -16.29 -12.01
C PRO A 228 -4.30 -17.09 -11.85
N ALA A 229 -3.62 -17.44 -12.96
CA ALA A 229 -2.38 -18.18 -12.93
C ALA A 229 -1.23 -17.40 -12.28
N VAL A 230 -1.21 -16.06 -12.36
CA VAL A 230 -0.17 -15.26 -11.69
C VAL A 230 -0.51 -15.03 -10.21
N ILE A 231 -1.80 -14.97 -9.86
CA ILE A 231 -2.23 -14.95 -8.44
C ILE A 231 -1.71 -16.21 -7.74
N ASP A 232 -1.86 -17.38 -8.37
CA ASP A 232 -1.37 -18.67 -7.88
C ASP A 232 0.16 -18.79 -7.77
N LYS A 233 0.89 -17.81 -8.33
CA LYS A 233 2.35 -17.66 -8.22
C LYS A 233 2.78 -16.58 -7.23
N GLY A 234 1.86 -15.99 -6.47
CA GLY A 234 2.15 -15.02 -5.42
C GLY A 234 1.87 -13.57 -5.78
N VAL A 235 1.20 -13.29 -6.91
CA VAL A 235 0.70 -11.96 -7.27
C VAL A 235 -0.62 -11.70 -6.54
N PHE A 236 -0.54 -11.43 -5.23
CA PHE A 236 -1.73 -11.22 -4.39
C PHE A 236 -2.39 -9.85 -4.60
N HIS A 237 -1.68 -8.89 -5.20
CA HIS A 237 -2.15 -7.56 -5.62
C HIS A 237 -1.61 -7.24 -7.02
N ASN A 238 -2.33 -6.40 -7.77
CA ASN A 238 -1.90 -5.98 -9.11
C ASN A 238 -0.56 -5.24 -9.11
N ASP A 239 -0.29 -4.44 -8.07
CA ASP A 239 0.99 -3.73 -7.93
C ASP A 239 2.21 -4.65 -7.72
N VAL A 240 2.05 -5.98 -7.74
CA VAL A 240 3.14 -6.96 -7.79
C VAL A 240 3.47 -7.37 -9.24
N ILE A 241 2.63 -7.03 -10.22
CA ILE A 241 2.79 -7.47 -11.62
C ILE A 241 2.59 -6.35 -12.66
N ALA A 242 2.08 -5.19 -12.25
CA ALA A 242 1.86 -4.04 -13.11
C ALA A 242 1.84 -2.72 -12.32
N VAL A 243 2.33 -1.65 -12.95
CA VAL A 243 2.25 -0.28 -12.43
C VAL A 243 1.96 0.69 -13.57
N SER A 244 1.07 1.64 -13.30
CA SER A 244 0.68 2.72 -14.22
C SER A 244 1.27 4.05 -13.80
N ASN A 245 1.60 4.91 -14.76
CA ASN A 245 1.88 6.33 -14.52
C ASN A 245 1.63 7.13 -15.80
N GLN A 246 0.82 8.19 -15.72
CA GLN A 246 0.38 8.96 -16.89
C GLN A 246 -0.06 8.04 -18.04
N GLN A 247 0.55 8.12 -19.23
CA GLN A 247 0.19 7.32 -20.39
C GLN A 247 0.80 5.92 -20.38
N VAL A 248 1.69 5.61 -19.43
CA VAL A 248 2.46 4.36 -19.38
C VAL A 248 1.77 3.33 -18.49
N LEU A 249 1.65 2.11 -19.02
CA LEU A 249 1.37 0.91 -18.24
C LEU A 249 2.55 -0.05 -18.37
N PHE A 250 3.33 -0.19 -17.29
CA PHE A 250 4.44 -1.14 -17.19
C PHE A 250 3.94 -2.42 -16.53
N CYS A 251 3.84 -3.52 -17.28
CA CYS A 251 3.26 -4.77 -16.80
C CYS A 251 3.93 -6.01 -17.36
N HIS A 252 3.77 -7.14 -16.68
CA HIS A 252 4.16 -8.44 -17.24
C HIS A 252 3.20 -8.87 -18.37
N GLU A 253 3.68 -9.65 -19.34
CA GLU A 253 2.86 -10.15 -20.46
C GLU A 253 1.70 -11.07 -20.01
N GLN A 254 1.83 -11.64 -18.81
CA GLN A 254 0.84 -12.54 -18.21
C GLN A 254 -0.02 -11.85 -17.14
N ALA A 255 0.03 -10.52 -17.00
CA ALA A 255 -0.64 -9.82 -15.91
C ALA A 255 -2.16 -10.03 -15.94
N PHE A 256 -2.80 -9.85 -17.10
CA PHE A 256 -4.27 -9.78 -17.18
C PHE A 256 -4.88 -10.92 -17.99
N VAL A 257 -6.14 -11.26 -17.69
CA VAL A 257 -6.97 -12.05 -18.60
C VAL A 257 -7.24 -11.21 -19.85
N ASP A 258 -7.14 -11.83 -21.03
CA ASP A 258 -7.31 -11.18 -22.34
C ASP A 258 -6.51 -9.86 -22.47
N GLN A 259 -5.26 -9.87 -21.98
CA GLN A 259 -4.38 -8.71 -21.97
C GLN A 259 -4.31 -7.94 -23.31
N PRO A 260 -4.23 -8.58 -24.50
CA PRO A 260 -4.27 -7.86 -25.77
C PRO A 260 -5.53 -6.98 -25.95
N GLN A 261 -6.70 -7.47 -25.53
CA GLN A 261 -7.96 -6.73 -25.61
C GLN A 261 -7.96 -5.56 -24.63
N LEU A 262 -7.48 -5.77 -23.39
CA LEU A 262 -7.35 -4.69 -22.40
C LEU A 262 -6.44 -3.57 -22.92
N LEU A 263 -5.27 -3.92 -23.46
CA LEU A 263 -4.32 -2.95 -24.01
C LEU A 263 -4.91 -2.19 -25.21
N GLN A 264 -5.69 -2.86 -26.06
CA GLN A 264 -6.39 -2.21 -27.16
C GLN A 264 -7.47 -1.24 -26.65
N GLN A 265 -8.25 -1.62 -25.64
CA GLN A 265 -9.26 -0.75 -25.04
C GLN A 265 -8.60 0.50 -24.42
N LEU A 266 -7.48 0.33 -23.71
CA LEU A 266 -6.71 1.44 -23.15
C LEU A 266 -6.17 2.36 -24.25
N ALA A 267 -5.62 1.81 -25.34
CA ALA A 267 -5.15 2.60 -26.47
C ALA A 267 -6.25 3.44 -27.14
N GLN A 268 -7.51 3.00 -27.08
CA GLN A 268 -8.65 3.74 -27.61
C GLN A 268 -9.11 4.88 -26.69
N GLN A 269 -8.89 4.77 -25.37
CA GLN A 269 -9.40 5.74 -24.38
C GLN A 269 -8.33 6.68 -23.83
N VAL A 270 -7.05 6.28 -23.88
CA VAL A 270 -5.91 7.03 -23.34
C VAL A 270 -5.06 7.53 -24.50
N SER A 271 -5.10 8.83 -24.75
CA SER A 271 -4.24 9.46 -25.77
C SER A 271 -2.77 9.24 -25.45
N GLY A 272 -1.99 8.80 -26.43
CA GLY A 272 -0.56 8.52 -26.26
C GLY A 272 -0.23 7.29 -25.40
N PHE A 273 -1.21 6.41 -25.17
CA PHE A 273 -1.01 5.19 -24.38
C PHE A 273 0.24 4.41 -24.82
N THR A 274 1.11 4.12 -23.85
CA THR A 274 2.41 3.47 -24.08
C THR A 274 2.50 2.22 -23.19
N PRO A 275 2.11 1.03 -23.70
CA PRO A 275 2.26 -0.20 -22.95
C PRO A 275 3.72 -0.67 -22.97
N LEU A 276 4.30 -0.89 -21.79
CA LEU A 276 5.62 -1.49 -21.61
C LEU A 276 5.43 -2.90 -21.05
N VAL A 277 5.37 -3.87 -21.96
CA VAL A 277 5.05 -5.28 -21.63
C VAL A 277 6.34 -6.08 -21.50
N VAL A 278 6.56 -6.67 -20.31
CA VAL A 278 7.71 -7.52 -20.03
C VAL A 278 7.41 -8.96 -20.43
N PRO A 279 8.13 -9.55 -21.40
CA PRO A 279 7.91 -10.93 -21.79
C PRO A 279 8.48 -11.90 -20.76
N ALA A 280 7.81 -13.02 -20.53
CA ALA A 280 8.22 -14.08 -19.59
C ALA A 280 9.56 -14.71 -20.00
N SER A 281 9.94 -14.58 -21.27
CA SER A 281 11.26 -15.00 -21.78
C SER A 281 12.42 -14.13 -21.29
N GLN A 282 12.15 -12.93 -20.75
CA GLN A 282 13.16 -12.03 -20.18
C GLN A 282 13.08 -11.95 -18.65
N VAL A 283 11.87 -11.96 -18.09
CA VAL A 283 11.62 -12.00 -16.65
C VAL A 283 10.40 -12.87 -16.42
N SER A 284 10.56 -14.01 -15.75
CA SER A 284 9.45 -14.88 -15.36
C SER A 284 8.57 -14.25 -14.26
N VAL A 285 7.36 -14.78 -14.07
CA VAL A 285 6.47 -14.32 -12.98
C VAL A 285 7.09 -14.56 -11.61
N GLU A 286 7.79 -15.68 -11.44
CA GLU A 286 8.49 -16.04 -10.21
C GLU A 286 9.62 -15.04 -9.91
N GLU A 287 10.42 -14.65 -10.90
CA GLU A 287 11.42 -13.58 -10.76
C GLU A 287 10.75 -12.24 -10.44
N ALA A 288 9.60 -11.96 -11.06
CA ALA A 288 8.85 -10.74 -10.78
C ALA A 288 8.38 -10.66 -9.32
N VAL A 289 7.84 -11.76 -8.80
CA VAL A 289 7.42 -11.90 -7.39
C VAL A 289 8.63 -11.89 -6.44
N ALA A 290 9.77 -12.45 -6.83
CA ALA A 290 10.96 -12.46 -5.97
C ALA A 290 11.65 -11.09 -5.87
N THR A 291 11.61 -10.30 -6.95
CA THR A 291 12.36 -9.03 -7.05
C THR A 291 11.50 -7.78 -6.87
N TYR A 292 10.17 -7.92 -6.96
CA TYR A 292 9.23 -6.81 -6.85
C TYR A 292 9.47 -5.72 -7.90
N LEU A 293 9.96 -6.06 -9.11
CA LEU A 293 10.21 -5.05 -10.16
C LEU A 293 8.97 -4.21 -10.49
N PHE A 294 7.78 -4.82 -10.45
CA PHE A 294 6.51 -4.11 -10.72
C PHE A 294 5.93 -3.43 -9.48
N ASN A 295 6.41 -3.77 -8.28
CA ASN A 295 6.11 -3.01 -7.06
C ASN A 295 7.00 -1.77 -6.92
N SER A 296 7.41 -1.22 -8.06
CA SER A 296 8.17 0.01 -8.17
C SER A 296 7.26 1.23 -8.15
N GLN A 297 7.83 2.39 -7.85
CA GLN A 297 7.17 3.66 -8.16
C GLN A 297 7.65 4.13 -9.53
N LEU A 298 6.72 4.33 -10.46
CA LEU A 298 6.99 5.00 -11.72
C LEU A 298 6.64 6.49 -11.55
N LEU A 299 7.63 7.36 -11.62
CA LEU A 299 7.50 8.79 -11.33
C LEU A 299 7.85 9.63 -12.56
N SER A 300 7.02 10.65 -12.88
CA SER A 300 7.33 11.60 -13.96
C SER A 300 8.34 12.65 -13.51
N LYS A 301 9.37 12.91 -14.30
CA LYS A 301 10.35 13.98 -14.03
C LYS A 301 9.85 15.30 -14.62
N GLU A 302 10.22 16.44 -14.02
CA GLU A 302 9.86 17.77 -14.53
C GLU A 302 10.43 18.04 -15.94
N GLU A 303 11.64 17.54 -16.22
CA GLU A 303 12.32 17.69 -17.52
C GLU A 303 11.81 16.72 -18.60
N GLY A 304 10.79 15.90 -18.28
CA GLY A 304 10.31 14.81 -19.13
C GLY A 304 10.96 13.47 -18.82
N GLY A 305 10.37 12.38 -19.33
CA GLY A 305 10.77 11.02 -18.97
C GLY A 305 10.28 10.59 -17.58
N MET A 306 10.67 9.39 -17.17
CA MET A 306 10.19 8.74 -15.97
C MET A 306 11.29 7.97 -15.25
N ARG A 307 11.27 8.07 -13.93
CA ARG A 307 12.15 7.34 -13.03
C ARG A 307 11.45 6.13 -12.42
N LEU A 308 12.12 5.00 -12.39
CA LEU A 308 11.66 3.78 -11.73
C LEU A 308 12.34 3.60 -10.37
N ILE A 309 11.55 3.69 -9.30
CA ILE A 309 11.99 3.47 -7.91
C ILE A 309 11.85 2.00 -7.56
N LEU A 310 12.97 1.32 -7.34
CA LEU A 310 13.07 -0.13 -7.20
C LEU A 310 13.57 -0.55 -5.80
N PRO A 311 13.20 -1.74 -5.31
CA PRO A 311 13.85 -2.34 -4.17
C PRO A 311 15.23 -2.92 -4.55
N LEU A 312 16.10 -3.13 -3.56
CA LEU A 312 17.45 -3.66 -3.73
C LEU A 312 17.46 -5.04 -4.42
N GLU A 313 16.47 -5.87 -4.15
CA GLU A 313 16.33 -7.22 -4.71
C GLU A 313 16.25 -7.22 -6.24
N ALA A 314 15.70 -6.17 -6.86
CA ALA A 314 15.68 -6.02 -8.32
C ALA A 314 17.07 -5.75 -8.91
N GLN A 315 17.95 -5.10 -8.16
CA GLN A 315 19.35 -4.87 -8.54
C GLN A 315 20.23 -6.10 -8.29
N GLU A 316 19.99 -6.80 -7.18
CA GLU A 316 20.76 -8.00 -6.82
C GLU A 316 20.48 -9.19 -7.74
N HIS A 317 19.33 -9.22 -8.41
CA HIS A 317 18.96 -10.29 -9.34
C HIS A 317 19.50 -10.02 -10.76
N PRO A 318 20.48 -10.81 -11.27
CA PRO A 318 21.18 -10.46 -12.52
C PRO A 318 20.31 -10.43 -13.78
N GLY A 319 19.30 -11.29 -13.89
CA GLY A 319 18.37 -11.33 -15.03
C GLY A 319 17.50 -10.08 -15.10
N VAL A 320 16.74 -9.83 -14.04
CA VAL A 320 15.91 -8.62 -13.83
C VAL A 320 16.73 -7.34 -13.96
N TRP A 321 17.91 -7.23 -13.34
CA TRP A 321 18.73 -6.02 -13.47
C TRP A 321 19.18 -5.77 -14.91
N ARG A 322 19.59 -6.82 -15.64
CA ARG A 322 19.91 -6.71 -17.07
C ARG A 322 18.71 -6.28 -17.90
N TYR A 323 17.52 -6.80 -17.61
CA TYR A 323 16.28 -6.37 -18.25
C TYR A 323 16.05 -4.87 -18.02
N LEU A 324 16.12 -4.41 -16.77
CA LEU A 324 15.86 -3.03 -16.40
C LEU A 324 16.87 -2.04 -17.01
N ASN A 325 18.16 -2.40 -17.11
CA ASN A 325 19.14 -1.54 -17.78
C ASN A 325 18.84 -1.43 -19.29
N ARG A 326 18.47 -2.54 -19.94
CA ARG A 326 18.03 -2.50 -21.36
C ARG A 326 16.75 -1.69 -21.55
N LEU A 327 15.84 -1.73 -20.58
CA LEU A 327 14.62 -0.91 -20.58
C LEU A 327 15.00 0.58 -20.58
N VAL A 328 15.93 1.00 -19.73
CA VAL A 328 16.39 2.40 -19.65
C VAL A 328 17.19 2.85 -20.88
N GLU A 329 17.92 1.94 -21.52
CA GLU A 329 18.62 2.22 -22.79
C GLU A 329 17.68 2.28 -24.00
N GLY A 330 16.45 1.79 -23.87
CA GLY A 330 15.47 1.72 -24.95
C GLY A 330 14.73 3.04 -25.19
N ASP A 331 14.10 3.16 -26.37
CA ASP A 331 13.26 4.32 -26.72
C ASP A 331 11.88 4.21 -26.07
N ASN A 332 11.79 4.65 -24.81
CA ASN A 332 10.56 4.68 -24.04
C ASN A 332 10.64 5.73 -22.91
N PRO A 333 9.53 6.03 -22.22
CA PRO A 333 9.54 7.05 -21.18
C PRO A 333 10.41 6.73 -19.95
N ILE A 334 10.76 5.47 -19.68
CA ILE A 334 11.57 5.11 -18.50
C ILE A 334 13.05 5.28 -18.84
N ASP A 335 13.69 6.26 -18.23
CA ASP A 335 15.07 6.66 -18.56
C ASP A 335 15.99 6.76 -17.32
N GLU A 336 15.49 6.40 -16.14
CA GLU A 336 16.27 6.40 -14.91
C GLU A 336 15.83 5.29 -13.95
N LEU A 337 16.80 4.57 -13.37
CA LEU A 337 16.58 3.61 -12.28
C LEU A 337 17.12 4.17 -10.98
N GLN A 338 16.33 4.11 -9.91
CA GLN A 338 16.77 4.47 -8.57
C GLN A 338 16.41 3.38 -7.56
N VAL A 339 17.42 2.88 -6.85
CA VAL A 339 17.28 1.71 -5.96
C VAL A 339 17.29 2.16 -4.50
N TYR A 340 16.43 1.57 -3.68
CA TYR A 340 16.40 1.76 -2.24
C TYR A 340 16.46 0.42 -1.50
N ASP A 341 17.23 0.39 -0.41
CA ASP A 341 17.20 -0.71 0.54
C ASP A 341 15.96 -0.61 1.42
N LEU A 342 15.02 -1.51 1.19
CA LEU A 342 13.75 -1.65 1.92
C LEU A 342 13.59 -3.07 2.48
N ARG A 343 14.71 -3.75 2.78
CA ARG A 343 14.74 -5.17 3.15
C ARG A 343 13.77 -5.54 4.28
N GLU A 344 13.55 -4.66 5.26
CA GLU A 344 12.61 -4.95 6.34
C GLU A 344 11.15 -5.02 5.86
N SER A 345 10.77 -4.18 4.91
CA SER A 345 9.44 -4.22 4.30
C SER A 345 9.33 -5.36 3.28
N MET A 346 10.36 -5.54 2.46
CA MET A 346 10.44 -6.59 1.43
C MET A 346 10.36 -7.99 2.03
N ALA A 347 10.94 -8.22 3.21
CA ALA A 347 10.83 -9.50 3.90
C ALA A 347 9.39 -9.89 4.27
N ASN A 348 8.47 -8.92 4.42
CA ASN A 348 7.03 -9.17 4.59
C ASN A 348 6.23 -9.02 3.29
N GLY A 349 6.89 -8.82 2.14
CA GLY A 349 6.26 -8.69 0.83
C GLY A 349 5.65 -7.31 0.57
N GLY A 350 6.36 -6.24 0.93
CA GLY A 350 6.00 -4.89 0.51
C GLY A 350 7.21 -4.13 -0.02
N GLY A 351 7.18 -3.74 -1.28
CA GLY A 351 8.24 -2.95 -1.92
C GLY A 351 7.96 -1.44 -1.88
N PRO A 352 8.64 -0.66 -2.75
CA PRO A 352 8.49 0.79 -2.83
C PRO A 352 7.03 1.24 -3.01
N ALA A 353 6.27 0.56 -3.87
CA ALA A 353 4.88 0.89 -4.17
C ALA A 353 3.93 0.55 -3.02
N CYS A 354 4.08 -0.60 -2.36
CA CYS A 354 3.21 -0.95 -1.23
C CYS A 354 3.26 0.10 -0.11
N LEU A 355 4.42 0.74 0.10
CA LEU A 355 4.65 1.76 1.13
C LEU A 355 4.09 3.16 0.80
N ARG A 356 3.35 3.33 -0.30
CA ARG A 356 2.82 4.65 -0.70
C ARG A 356 1.40 4.56 -1.26
N LEU A 357 0.60 5.57 -0.92
CA LEU A 357 -0.67 5.88 -1.54
C LEU A 357 -0.47 7.07 -2.48
N ARG A 358 -0.92 6.95 -3.74
CA ARG A 358 -0.86 8.06 -4.70
C ARG A 358 -2.13 8.89 -4.56
N VAL A 359 -1.97 10.20 -4.34
CA VAL A 359 -3.08 11.15 -4.26
C VAL A 359 -2.74 12.31 -5.18
N VAL A 360 -3.46 12.41 -6.31
CA VAL A 360 -3.33 13.56 -7.21
C VAL A 360 -4.15 14.69 -6.62
N LEU A 361 -3.51 15.84 -6.45
CA LEU A 361 -4.09 17.04 -5.86
C LEU A 361 -3.74 18.24 -6.76
N THR A 362 -4.71 19.13 -6.94
CA THR A 362 -4.45 20.49 -7.40
C THR A 362 -3.67 21.27 -6.34
N GLU A 363 -3.19 22.47 -6.67
CA GLU A 363 -2.49 23.32 -5.69
C GLU A 363 -3.42 23.72 -4.52
N ASP A 364 -4.66 24.12 -4.82
CA ASP A 364 -5.65 24.48 -3.80
C ASP A 364 -6.03 23.31 -2.88
N GLU A 365 -6.05 22.09 -3.42
CA GLU A 365 -6.27 20.88 -2.62
C GLU A 365 -5.04 20.53 -1.79
N ARG A 366 -3.84 20.66 -2.36
CA ARG A 366 -2.57 20.42 -1.64
C ARG A 366 -2.45 21.33 -0.41
N GLN A 367 -2.85 22.59 -0.53
CA GLN A 367 -2.84 23.54 0.58
C GLN A 367 -3.86 23.21 1.68
N ALA A 368 -4.90 22.43 1.37
CA ALA A 368 -5.91 21.98 2.32
C ALA A 368 -5.57 20.66 3.03
N VAL A 369 -4.51 19.96 2.60
CA VAL A 369 -3.96 18.81 3.35
C VAL A 369 -3.39 19.31 4.68
N ASN A 370 -3.48 18.51 5.74
CA ASN A 370 -2.83 18.83 7.01
C ASN A 370 -1.32 19.08 6.78
N PRO A 371 -0.82 20.30 6.97
CA PRO A 371 0.55 20.64 6.60
C PRO A 371 1.59 19.91 7.48
N ALA A 372 1.19 19.43 8.67
CA ALA A 372 2.09 18.75 9.59
C ALA A 372 2.48 17.33 9.13
N VAL A 373 1.85 16.79 8.09
CA VAL A 373 2.23 15.48 7.52
C VAL A 373 3.09 15.59 6.26
N ILE A 374 3.32 16.79 5.73
CA ILE A 374 4.11 17.01 4.52
C ILE A 374 5.61 16.86 4.85
N MET A 375 6.31 16.01 4.10
CA MET A 375 7.72 15.71 4.33
C MET A 375 8.59 16.93 4.00
N ASN A 376 9.48 17.27 4.93
CA ASN A 376 10.49 18.32 4.81
C ASN A 376 11.64 18.01 5.79
N ASP A 377 12.68 18.86 5.82
CA ASP A 377 13.83 18.67 6.71
C ASP A 377 13.44 18.58 8.19
N THR A 378 12.55 19.47 8.65
CA THR A 378 12.12 19.53 10.05
C THR A 378 11.37 18.27 10.46
N LEU A 379 10.39 17.84 9.66
CA LEU A 379 9.62 16.64 9.93
C LEU A 379 10.51 15.39 9.84
N PHE A 380 11.42 15.33 8.86
CA PHE A 380 12.35 14.21 8.73
C PHE A 380 13.24 14.05 9.96
N ALA A 381 13.87 15.13 10.44
CA ALA A 381 14.69 15.10 11.65
C ALA A 381 13.85 14.69 12.87
N THR A 382 12.69 15.33 13.05
CA THR A 382 11.78 15.05 14.18
C THR A 382 11.33 13.59 14.22
N LEU A 383 11.01 13.00 13.06
CA LEU A 383 10.59 11.60 12.96
C LEU A 383 11.75 10.62 13.22
N ASN A 384 12.97 10.95 12.80
CA ASN A 384 14.13 10.11 13.11
C ASN A 384 14.44 10.13 14.62
N ASP A 385 14.39 11.30 15.27
CA ASP A 385 14.56 11.40 16.72
C ASP A 385 13.47 10.65 17.48
N TRP A 386 12.22 10.76 17.00
CA TRP A 386 11.09 9.99 17.55
C TRP A 386 11.30 8.47 17.37
N VAL A 387 11.78 8.03 16.21
CA VAL A 387 12.12 6.62 15.97
C VAL A 387 13.24 6.17 16.92
N ASP A 388 14.31 6.95 17.07
CA ASP A 388 15.44 6.61 17.93
C ASP A 388 15.07 6.53 19.42
N ARG A 389 14.07 7.30 19.84
CA ARG A 389 13.58 7.28 21.22
C ARG A 389 12.73 6.05 21.55
N TYR A 390 11.90 5.58 20.61
CA TYR A 390 10.84 4.62 20.93
C TYR A 390 10.98 3.24 20.26
N TYR A 391 11.72 3.12 19.16
CA TYR A 391 11.77 1.88 18.40
C TYR A 391 12.90 0.98 18.88
N ARG A 392 12.59 -0.31 19.07
CA ARG A 392 13.59 -1.34 19.30
C ARG A 392 14.35 -1.66 18.01
N ASP A 393 15.63 -1.98 18.13
CA ASP A 393 16.48 -2.47 17.03
C ASP A 393 16.35 -3.99 16.80
N ARG A 394 15.63 -4.67 17.70
CA ARG A 394 15.35 -6.10 17.65
C ARG A 394 13.94 -6.38 18.19
N LEU A 395 13.13 -7.09 17.42
CA LEU A 395 11.82 -7.56 17.86
C LEU A 395 11.50 -8.96 17.32
N THR A 396 10.95 -9.80 18.19
CA THR A 396 10.42 -11.14 17.90
C THR A 396 8.96 -11.24 18.34
N GLN A 397 8.28 -12.32 17.97
CA GLN A 397 6.89 -12.55 18.41
C GLN A 397 6.75 -12.71 19.93
N VAL A 398 7.78 -13.22 20.63
CA VAL A 398 7.76 -13.38 22.08
C VAL A 398 7.70 -12.01 22.78
N ASP A 399 8.40 -11.02 22.21
CA ASP A 399 8.45 -9.67 22.75
C ASP A 399 7.09 -8.95 22.66
N LEU A 400 6.15 -9.44 21.84
CA LEU A 400 4.80 -8.87 21.74
C LEU A 400 3.99 -9.01 23.04
N ALA A 401 4.38 -9.95 23.91
CA ALA A 401 3.76 -10.16 25.21
C ALA A 401 4.29 -9.20 26.29
N ASP A 402 5.33 -8.42 25.99
CA ASP A 402 5.95 -7.49 26.93
C ASP A 402 5.04 -6.28 27.21
N PRO A 403 4.55 -6.08 28.45
CA PRO A 403 3.74 -4.91 28.80
C PRO A 403 4.49 -3.59 28.56
N GLN A 404 5.83 -3.61 28.61
CA GLN A 404 6.63 -2.43 28.34
C GLN A 404 6.53 -2.00 26.86
N LEU A 405 6.47 -2.95 25.92
CA LEU A 405 6.27 -2.64 24.50
C LEU A 405 4.92 -1.96 24.25
N LEU A 406 3.86 -2.39 24.95
CA LEU A 406 2.54 -1.75 24.89
C LEU A 406 2.59 -0.29 25.39
N ARG A 407 3.27 -0.05 26.52
CA ARG A 407 3.42 1.31 27.08
C ARG A 407 4.25 2.21 26.16
N GLU A 408 5.37 1.71 25.64
CA GLU A 408 6.22 2.39 24.66
C GLU A 408 5.41 2.77 23.41
N GLY A 409 4.61 1.84 22.87
CA GLY A 409 3.76 2.07 21.71
C GLY A 409 2.70 3.16 21.94
N ARG A 410 2.03 3.14 23.09
CA ARG A 410 1.01 4.13 23.46
C ARG A 410 1.63 5.53 23.64
N GLU A 411 2.76 5.66 24.35
CA GLU A 411 3.46 6.94 24.51
C GLU A 411 3.98 7.45 23.16
N ALA A 412 4.57 6.57 22.35
CA ALA A 412 5.10 6.92 21.04
C ALA A 412 4.00 7.47 20.12
N LEU A 413 2.85 6.81 20.04
CA LEU A 413 1.72 7.27 19.23
C LEU A 413 1.12 8.57 19.74
N ASP A 414 1.00 8.74 21.06
CA ASP A 414 0.50 10.00 21.63
C ASP A 414 1.43 11.18 21.31
N ARG A 415 2.74 10.96 21.37
CA ARG A 415 3.71 11.95 20.92
C ARG A 415 3.61 12.22 19.41
N LEU A 416 3.38 11.17 18.62
CA LEU A 416 3.29 11.30 17.16
C LEU A 416 2.05 12.06 16.72
N THR A 417 0.88 11.87 17.34
CA THR A 417 -0.31 12.66 17.00
C THR A 417 -0.13 14.14 17.29
N GLN A 418 0.68 14.50 18.29
CA GLN A 418 1.06 15.89 18.58
C GLN A 418 2.00 16.44 17.50
N ILE A 419 3.04 15.67 17.11
CA ILE A 419 3.98 16.06 16.04
C ILE A 419 3.22 16.33 14.74
N LEU A 420 2.30 15.44 14.38
CA LEU A 420 1.53 15.47 13.14
C LEU A 420 0.21 16.26 13.24
N ARG A 421 -0.08 16.86 14.40
CA ARG A 421 -1.29 17.65 14.68
C ARG A 421 -2.59 16.95 14.27
N LEU A 422 -2.73 15.68 14.65
CA LEU A 422 -3.87 14.84 14.26
C LEU A 422 -5.03 14.89 15.28
N GLY A 423 -4.76 15.33 16.51
CA GLY A 423 -5.70 15.19 17.63
C GLY A 423 -5.76 13.75 18.17
N SER A 424 -6.79 13.44 18.95
CA SER A 424 -7.01 12.11 19.55
C SER A 424 -7.64 11.11 18.57
N VAL A 425 -6.87 10.72 17.56
CA VAL A 425 -7.33 9.83 16.47
C VAL A 425 -7.30 8.35 16.84
N TYR A 426 -6.50 7.94 17.84
CA TYR A 426 -6.41 6.54 18.24
C TYR A 426 -7.38 6.20 19.38
N PRO A 427 -7.95 4.99 19.40
CA PRO A 427 -8.92 4.58 20.43
C PRO A 427 -8.42 4.76 21.87
N PHE A 428 -7.13 4.51 22.14
CA PHE A 428 -6.59 4.68 23.49
C PHE A 428 -6.51 6.13 24.00
N GLN A 429 -6.66 7.11 23.12
CA GLN A 429 -6.63 8.54 23.45
C GLN A 429 -8.02 9.11 23.75
N GLN A 430 -9.08 8.29 23.64
CA GLN A 430 -10.48 8.69 23.74
C GLN A 430 -11.11 8.35 25.08
#